data_AF-A0A1H8V2S7-F1
#
_entry.id   AF-A0A1H8V2S7-F1
#
_cell.length_a   1.000
_cell.length_b   1.000
_cell.length_c   1.000
_cell.angle_alpha   90.00
_cell.angle_beta   90.00
_cell.angle_gamma   90.00
#
_symmetry.space_group_name_H-M   'P 1'
#
loop_
_entity.id
_entity.type
_entity.pdbx_description
1 polymer ?
#
loop_
_entity_poly.entity_id
_entity_poly.type
_entity_poly.pdbx_seq_one_letter_code
_entity_poly.pdbx_strand_id
1 'polypeptide(L)' 'MADVIPLQRRQRRQRKREGDTLCRAGRHRWEVVTESRFDVREGRLMTVLRCSRCGRERTERR' A
#
# COMPACT_ATOMS: atom_id res chain seq x y z
N MET A 1 9.31 41.80 -5.92
CA MET A 1 9.35 40.33 -6.14
C MET A 1 7.99 39.78 -5.75
N ALA A 2 7.37 38.94 -6.58
CA ALA A 2 6.04 38.39 -6.30
C ALA A 2 6.17 37.08 -5.50
N ASP A 3 5.37 36.95 -4.45
CA ASP A 3 5.32 35.74 -3.62
C ASP A 3 4.46 34.68 -4.31
N VAL A 4 5.07 33.56 -4.66
CA VAL A 4 4.38 32.46 -5.34
C VAL A 4 3.75 31.56 -4.29
N ILE A 5 2.45 31.72 -4.04
CA ILE A 5 1.72 30.87 -3.11
C ILE A 5 1.36 29.53 -3.79
N PRO A 6 1.85 28.39 -3.27
CA PRO A 6 1.57 27.11 -3.89
C PRO A 6 0.12 26.67 -3.61
N LEU A 7 -0.53 26.11 -4.65
CA LEU A 7 -1.89 25.60 -4.54
C LEU A 7 -1.95 24.33 -3.68
N GLN A 8 -2.38 24.49 -2.43
CA GLN A 8 -2.47 23.43 -1.40
C GLN A 8 -3.22 22.18 -1.87
N ARG A 9 -4.27 22.35 -2.71
CA ARG A 9 -5.03 21.22 -3.29
C ARG A 9 -4.17 20.32 -4.18
N ARG A 10 -3.23 20.88 -4.94
CA ARG A 10 -2.35 20.13 -5.85
C ARG A 10 -1.33 19.30 -5.07
N GLN A 11 -0.77 19.88 -4.01
CA GLN A 11 0.19 19.18 -3.14
C GLN A 11 -0.45 17.99 -2.41
N ARG A 12 -1.67 18.11 -1.88
CA ARG A 12 -2.39 16.97 -1.26
C ARG A 12 -2.61 15.83 -2.25
N ARG A 13 -2.96 16.13 -3.50
CA ARG A 13 -3.18 15.12 -4.55
C ARG A 13 -1.88 14.43 -4.95
N GLN A 14 -0.77 15.17 -5.03
CA GLN A 14 0.55 14.60 -5.30
C GLN A 14 0.97 13.66 -4.18
N ARG A 15 0.94 14.09 -2.92
CA ARG A 15 1.26 13.25 -1.76
C ARG A 15 0.43 11.96 -1.70
N LYS A 16 -0.87 12.04 -2.01
CA LYS A 16 -1.75 10.86 -2.04
C LYS A 16 -1.44 9.89 -3.20
N ARG A 17 -0.79 10.34 -4.26
CA ARG A 17 -0.43 9.53 -5.44
C ARG A 17 1.06 9.18 -5.50
N GLU A 18 1.84 9.68 -4.55
CA GLU A 18 3.28 9.49 -4.48
C GLU A 18 3.58 8.01 -4.20
N GLY A 19 4.25 7.34 -5.15
CA GLY A 19 4.54 5.90 -5.06
C GLY A 19 3.44 4.95 -5.55
N ASP A 20 2.27 5.49 -5.96
CA ASP A 20 1.07 4.70 -6.24
C ASP A 20 0.89 4.36 -7.75
N THR A 21 1.68 4.99 -8.62
CA THR A 21 1.64 4.80 -10.08
C THR A 21 2.02 3.38 -10.50
N LEU A 22 3.05 2.79 -9.88
CA LEU A 22 3.47 1.40 -10.14
C LEU A 22 2.43 0.39 -9.64
N CYS A 23 1.81 0.66 -8.50
CA CYS A 23 0.79 -0.22 -7.91
C CYS A 23 -0.46 -0.28 -8.77
N ARG A 24 -0.87 0.84 -9.38
CA ARG A 24 -2.02 0.88 -10.31
C ARG A 24 -1.80 0.06 -11.57
N ALA A 25 -0.55 -0.10 -12.00
CA ALA A 25 -0.16 -0.93 -13.14
C ALA A 25 0.02 -2.41 -12.78
N GLY A 26 -0.33 -2.83 -11.55
CA GLY A 26 -0.19 -4.21 -11.06
C GLY A 26 1.19 -4.58 -10.52
N ARG A 27 2.15 -3.63 -10.50
CA ARG A 27 3.52 -3.86 -9.99
C ARG A 27 3.60 -3.52 -8.51
N HIS A 28 3.10 -4.44 -7.70
CA HIS A 28 3.13 -4.32 -6.25
C HIS A 28 4.49 -4.76 -5.66
N ARG A 29 4.93 -4.05 -4.62
CA ARG A 29 6.08 -4.47 -3.79
C ARG A 29 5.52 -5.19 -2.58
N TRP A 30 5.39 -6.50 -2.67
CA TRP A 30 4.85 -7.33 -1.60
C TRP A 30 5.87 -7.53 -0.50
N GLU A 31 5.45 -7.29 0.74
CA GLU A 31 6.22 -7.55 1.95
C GLU A 31 5.41 -8.51 2.84
N VAL A 32 6.09 -9.49 3.43
CA VAL A 32 5.45 -10.48 4.30
C VAL A 32 5.14 -9.83 5.63
N VAL A 33 3.86 -9.80 6.00
CA VAL A 33 3.41 -9.36 7.31
C VAL A 33 3.53 -10.54 8.26
N THR A 34 4.52 -10.48 9.14
CA THR A 34 4.80 -11.55 10.11
C THR A 34 3.84 -11.57 11.30
N GLU A 35 3.03 -10.52 11.46
CA GLU A 35 2.05 -10.37 12.55
C GLU A 35 0.86 -11.31 12.41
N SER A 36 0.34 -11.50 11.19
CA SER A 36 -0.85 -12.32 10.94
C SER A 36 -0.45 -13.67 10.34
N ARG A 37 -0.15 -14.63 11.22
CA ARG A 37 0.23 -16.00 10.83
C ARG A 37 -0.93 -16.98 10.86
N PHE A 38 -2.05 -16.69 11.52
CA PHE A 38 -3.14 -17.64 11.74
C PHE A 38 -4.50 -17.00 11.43
N ASP A 39 -5.24 -17.59 10.51
CA ASP A 39 -6.60 -17.17 10.19
C ASP A 39 -7.60 -17.93 11.09
N VAL A 40 -8.29 -17.21 11.96
CA VAL A 40 -9.24 -17.77 12.94
C VAL A 40 -10.46 -18.39 12.26
N ARG A 41 -10.83 -17.91 11.07
CA ARG A 41 -12.01 -18.41 10.35
C ARG A 41 -11.71 -19.70 9.61
N GLU A 42 -10.52 -19.81 9.01
CA GLU A 42 -10.11 -21.03 8.29
C GLU A 42 -9.39 -22.04 9.20
N GLY A 43 -8.99 -21.65 10.42
CA GLY A 43 -8.34 -22.52 11.40
C GLY A 43 -6.95 -22.97 10.97
N ARG A 44 -6.26 -22.17 10.14
CA ARG A 44 -4.99 -22.54 9.50
C ARG A 44 -4.00 -21.39 9.51
N LEU A 45 -2.72 -21.73 9.41
CA LEU A 45 -1.66 -20.75 9.26
C LEU A 45 -1.72 -20.13 7.85
N MET A 46 -1.76 -18.81 7.76
CA MET A 46 -1.75 -18.06 6.51
C MET A 46 -0.60 -17.08 6.47
N THR A 47 -0.12 -16.79 5.25
CA THR A 47 0.87 -15.73 5.04
C THR A 47 0.18 -14.54 4.39
N VAL A 48 0.16 -13.40 5.08
CA VAL A 48 -0.35 -12.14 4.54
C VAL A 48 0.81 -11.37 3.92
N LEU A 49 0.67 -11.01 2.65
CA LEU A 49 1.55 -10.13 1.91
C LEU A 49 0.90 -8.74 1.83
N ARG A 50 1.58 -7.72 2.31
CA ARG A 50 1.12 -6.32 2.21
C ARG A 50 2.03 -5.52 1.31
N CYS A 51 1.46 -4.74 0.42
CA CYS A 51 2.22 -3.86 -0.44
C CYS A 51 2.71 -2.65 0.36
N SER A 52 4.02 -2.42 0.44
CA SER A 52 4.57 -1.27 1.19
C SER A 52 4.25 0.09 0.56
N ARG A 53 3.88 0.13 -0.72
CA ARG A 53 3.55 1.36 -1.44
C ARG A 53 2.08 1.77 -1.30
N CYS A 54 1.16 0.84 -1.53
CA CYS A 54 -0.28 1.12 -1.57
C CYS A 54 -1.08 0.50 -0.44
N GLY A 55 -0.45 -0.32 0.42
CA GLY A 55 -1.09 -0.97 1.55
C GLY A 55 -2.03 -2.12 1.17
N ARG A 56 -2.12 -2.49 -0.12
CA ARG A 56 -2.96 -3.60 -0.58
C ARG A 56 -2.48 -4.91 0.03
N GLU A 57 -3.40 -5.76 0.46
CA GLU A 57 -3.10 -7.04 1.10
C GLU A 57 -3.45 -8.20 0.17
N ARG A 58 -2.65 -9.26 0.23
CA ARG A 58 -2.82 -10.51 -0.49
C ARG A 58 -2.52 -11.65 0.47
N THR A 59 -3.43 -12.59 0.61
CA THR A 59 -3.24 -13.74 1.49
C THR A 59 -2.92 -14.97 0.65
N GLU A 60 -1.84 -15.68 0.99
CA GLU A 60 -1.50 -16.96 0.40
C GLU A 60 -1.75 -18.08 1.41
N ARG A 61 -2.53 -19.07 0.97
CA ARG A 61 -2.78 -20.32 1.71
C ARG A 61 -1.64 -21.28 1.40
N ARG A 62 -1.09 -21.93 2.42
CA ARG A 62 -0.08 -22.98 2.27
C ARG A 62 -0.68 -24.36 2.55
#